data_AF-A0ABC8M7G2-F1
#
_entry.id   AF-A0ABC8M7G2-F1
#
_cell.length_a   1.000
_cell.length_b   1.000
_cell.length_c   1.000
_cell.angle_alpha   90.00
_cell.angle_beta   90.00
_cell.angle_gamma   90.00
#
_symmetry.space_group_name_H-M   'P 1'
#
loop_
_entity.id
_entity.type
_entity.pdbx_description
1 polymer ?
#
loop_
_entity_poly.entity_id
_entity_poly.type
_entity_poly.pdbx_seq_one_letter_code
_entity_poly.pdbx_strand_id
1 'polypeptide(L)'
;MNLRKVWGSVWNRSNSCKDSTKAIQVPLSSSSSSMGAFDQLPMDILVQIVMLIEPRDAVKLSLACKALKRLAEGNSLWMFYLQCMQESWDSIFFAETSLRCGYPLRMVSSESEELSFMRVYGQRAQVPDSIIIDGGSGYCKFGRSKNASPFGRSATFLEFGNIESPIYARLQQFFVTIFNRMQVKPSMQPIVVSLPLCHFDDTESAKASRRQLKTAILNVLFDMNVPAVCAVSQAVLALYAARQTSGIVVNIGFQVITIVPILHGKVMRQVGVEVIGFGALKLTGFLKEKMQENNITFQSLYTVRTLKENLCYVALDYEAELSRDTQASVEIAGEGWFTLSKERFQTGEILFQPRLAGMRAMGLHNAVALCMDHCDAAGLTGDGSWFKTVVLAGGSACLPGLAERLEKELHDYLPASICNGVRVIPPPCGVDTAWQGAKLISNLSTFPGSWCITRKQFRRKSRLMW
;
A
#
# COMPACT_ATOMS: atom_id res chain seq x y z
N MET A 1 14.16 12.84 23.98
CA MET A 1 13.47 14.11 23.58
C MET A 1 12.16 13.74 22.87
N ASN A 2 11.01 14.24 23.32
CA ASN A 2 9.68 13.74 22.90
C ASN A 2 9.48 13.89 21.37
N LEU A 3 9.23 12.78 20.66
CA LEU A 3 9.20 12.70 19.18
C LEU A 3 8.17 13.66 18.55
N ARG A 4 7.07 13.95 19.25
CA ARG A 4 6.07 14.96 18.82
C ARG A 4 6.58 16.41 18.85
N LYS A 5 7.61 16.73 19.64
CA LYS A 5 8.24 18.06 19.64
C LYS A 5 9.20 18.24 18.47
N VAL A 6 9.88 17.17 18.04
CA VAL A 6 10.72 17.19 16.83
C VAL A 6 9.84 17.32 15.57
N TRP A 7 8.67 16.68 15.58
CA TRP A 7 7.65 16.78 14.52
C TRP A 7 7.27 18.23 14.16
N GLY A 8 7.00 19.09 15.14
CA GLY A 8 6.64 20.49 14.88
C GLY A 8 7.77 21.31 14.23
N SER A 9 9.03 20.97 14.50
CA SER A 9 10.19 21.68 13.95
C SER A 9 10.58 21.24 12.53
N VAL A 10 10.23 20.01 12.13
CA VAL A 10 10.54 19.45 10.79
C VAL A 10 9.40 19.71 9.81
N TRP A 11 8.14 19.67 10.28
CA TRP A 11 6.95 19.92 9.44
C TRP A 11 6.94 21.35 8.84
N ASN A 12 7.43 22.34 9.57
CA ASN A 12 7.56 23.71 9.03
C ASN A 12 8.68 23.87 7.98
N ARG A 13 9.48 22.83 7.71
CA ARG A 13 10.60 22.86 6.74
C ARG A 13 10.30 22.14 5.42
N SER A 14 9.26 21.31 5.35
CA SER A 14 8.94 20.52 4.14
C SER A 14 8.15 21.29 3.07
N ASN A 15 7.56 22.45 3.39
CA ASN A 15 6.87 23.31 2.41
C ASN A 15 7.80 24.27 1.63
N SER A 16 9.12 24.12 1.76
CA SER A 16 10.12 24.93 1.05
C SER A 16 11.24 24.05 0.52
N CYS A 17 10.92 23.10 -0.36
CA CYS A 17 11.94 22.30 -1.06
C CYS A 17 11.99 22.65 -2.54
N LYS A 18 12.23 23.93 -2.82
CA LYS A 18 13.02 24.44 -3.94
C LYS A 18 13.78 25.65 -3.37
N ASP A 19 15.09 25.53 -3.27
CA ASP A 19 16.03 26.45 -2.61
C ASP A 19 15.94 26.59 -1.08
N SER A 20 16.91 25.99 -0.36
CA SER A 20 17.89 26.76 0.43
C SER A 20 18.73 25.87 1.35
N THR A 21 20.05 26.03 1.20
CA THR A 21 21.09 25.91 2.23
C THR A 21 20.69 26.64 3.52
N LYS A 22 20.02 25.96 4.46
CA LYS A 22 19.81 26.51 5.82
C LYS A 22 20.17 25.49 6.91
N ALA A 23 21.07 25.94 7.78
CA ALA A 23 21.73 25.20 8.83
C ALA A 23 20.75 24.48 9.81
N ILE A 24 21.13 23.26 10.18
CA ILE A 24 20.52 22.48 11.26
C ILE A 24 21.01 23.10 12.57
N GLN A 25 20.14 23.75 13.34
CA GLN A 25 20.47 24.18 14.70
C GLN A 25 20.32 23.00 15.67
N VAL A 26 21.41 22.62 16.34
CA VAL A 26 21.46 21.58 17.38
C VAL A 26 21.56 22.27 18.74
N PRO A 27 20.90 21.78 19.82
CA PRO A 27 21.03 22.38 21.15
C PRO A 27 22.45 22.23 21.69
N LEU A 28 23.08 23.34 22.09
CA LEU A 28 24.36 23.31 22.81
C LEU A 28 24.13 22.77 24.23
N SER A 29 24.67 21.59 24.53
CA SER A 29 24.97 21.18 25.90
C SER A 29 26.49 21.11 26.06
N SER A 30 27.01 21.97 26.93
CA SER A 30 28.42 22.13 27.32
C SER A 30 28.99 20.85 27.95
N SER A 31 29.77 20.09 27.16
CA SER A 31 30.88 19.27 27.69
C SER A 31 31.86 18.99 26.55
N SER A 32 32.90 19.84 26.44
CA SER A 32 33.92 19.79 25.39
C SER A 32 34.88 18.63 25.60
N SER A 33 34.56 17.46 25.04
CA SER A 33 35.57 16.46 24.73
C SER A 33 36.23 16.84 23.41
N SER A 34 37.54 17.13 23.41
CA SER A 34 38.30 17.55 22.22
C SER A 34 38.13 16.57 21.04
N MET A 35 37.93 17.14 19.86
CA MET A 35 37.86 16.45 18.57
C MET A 35 39.19 16.53 17.78
N GLY A 36 40.26 17.06 18.39
CA GLY A 36 41.56 17.21 17.77
C GLY A 36 41.55 18.30 16.69
N ALA A 37 42.07 18.01 15.49
CA ALA A 37 42.09 18.95 14.37
C ALA A 37 40.70 19.46 13.96
N PHE A 38 39.63 18.72 14.30
CA PHE A 38 38.25 19.11 14.03
C PHE A 38 37.70 20.17 14.99
N ASP A 39 38.36 20.45 16.12
CA ASP A 39 37.97 21.54 17.03
C ASP A 39 38.06 22.93 16.36
N GLN A 40 38.77 23.03 15.23
CA GLN A 40 38.90 24.24 14.41
C GLN A 40 37.72 24.47 13.46
N LEU A 41 36.83 23.49 13.30
CA LEU A 41 35.71 23.56 12.38
C LEU A 41 34.41 23.93 13.12
N PRO A 42 33.60 24.84 12.56
CA PRO A 42 32.22 25.04 13.00
C PRO A 42 31.43 23.72 12.99
N MET A 43 30.63 23.48 14.04
CA MET A 43 29.87 22.24 14.22
C MET A 43 28.91 21.92 13.07
N ASP A 44 28.36 22.94 12.42
CA ASP A 44 27.50 22.81 11.25
C ASP A 44 28.25 22.29 10.02
N ILE A 45 29.49 22.74 9.78
CA ILE A 45 30.37 22.20 8.74
C ILE A 45 30.75 20.75 9.07
N LEU A 46 31.05 20.49 10.33
CA LEU A 46 31.42 19.15 10.80
C LEU A 46 30.27 18.15 10.63
N VAL A 47 29.03 18.57 10.92
CA VAL A 47 27.82 17.78 10.63
C VAL A 47 27.64 17.55 9.13
N GLN A 48 27.90 18.55 8.27
CA GLN A 48 27.84 18.36 6.81
C GLN A 48 28.89 17.37 6.30
N ILE A 49 30.13 17.44 6.79
CA ILE A 49 31.18 16.47 6.45
C ILE A 49 30.73 15.06 6.86
N VAL A 50 30.18 14.91 8.06
CA VAL A 50 29.70 13.61 8.57
C VAL A 50 28.43 13.14 7.85
N MET A 51 27.61 14.03 7.29
CA MET A 51 26.50 13.62 6.41
C MET A 51 26.98 13.12 5.05
N LEU A 52 28.15 13.57 4.57
CA LEU A 52 28.69 13.20 3.27
C LEU A 52 29.48 11.88 3.26
N ILE A 53 29.92 11.39 4.42
CA ILE A 53 30.59 10.09 4.54
C ILE A 53 29.58 8.94 4.51
N GLU A 54 30.04 7.75 4.16
CA GLU A 54 29.20 6.55 4.19
C GLU A 54 28.79 6.19 5.64
N PRO A 55 27.58 5.64 5.86
CA PRO A 55 27.10 5.25 7.18
C PRO A 55 28.05 4.31 7.94
N ARG A 56 28.80 3.46 7.22
CA ARG A 56 29.82 2.59 7.81
C ARG A 56 30.98 3.37 8.43
N ASP A 57 31.41 4.43 7.76
CA ASP A 57 32.51 5.28 8.21
C ASP A 57 32.06 6.26 9.29
N ALA A 58 30.80 6.70 9.27
CA ALA A 58 30.19 7.43 10.37
C ALA A 58 30.20 6.63 11.68
N VAL A 59 29.93 5.31 11.63
CA VAL A 59 30.08 4.45 12.81
C VAL A 59 31.54 4.34 13.23
N LYS A 60 32.49 4.23 12.30
CA LYS A 60 33.92 4.19 12.65
C LYS A 60 34.40 5.48 13.31
N LEU A 61 33.87 6.65 12.92
CA LEU A 61 34.15 7.92 13.60
C LEU A 61 33.77 7.90 15.08
N SER A 62 32.75 7.12 15.45
CA SER A 62 32.37 6.95 16.86
C SER A 62 33.46 6.30 17.73
N LEU A 63 34.43 5.63 17.10
CA LEU A 63 35.56 4.99 17.79
C LEU A 63 36.74 5.96 17.99
N ALA A 64 36.76 7.12 17.33
CA ALA A 64 37.88 8.05 17.36
C ALA A 64 37.91 8.91 18.63
N CYS A 65 36.77 9.52 19.02
CA CYS A 65 36.67 10.30 20.25
C CYS A 65 35.24 10.39 20.79
N LYS A 66 35.07 10.80 22.06
CA LYS A 66 33.75 10.91 22.72
C LYS A 66 32.80 11.92 22.05
N ALA A 67 33.32 13.00 21.47
CA ALA A 67 32.51 14.00 20.78
C ALA A 67 32.02 13.48 19.42
N LEU A 68 32.90 12.87 18.62
CA LEU A 68 32.52 12.21 17.38
C LEU A 68 31.57 11.03 17.63
N LYS A 69 31.74 10.31 18.74
CA LYS A 69 30.78 9.29 19.19
C LYS A 69 29.39 9.87 19.42
N ARG A 70 29.26 10.98 20.15
CA ARG A 70 27.96 11.63 20.38
C ARG A 70 27.31 12.12 19.09
N LEU A 71 28.11 12.61 18.14
CA LEU A 71 27.62 13.08 16.84
C LEU A 71 27.18 11.90 15.95
N ALA A 72 27.97 10.83 15.91
CA ALA A 72 27.67 9.60 15.19
C ALA A 72 26.50 8.80 15.80
N GLU A 73 26.26 8.87 17.11
CA GLU A 73 25.09 8.28 17.77
C GLU A 73 23.85 9.18 17.70
N GLY A 74 24.02 10.41 17.22
CA GLY A 74 22.96 11.40 17.10
C GLY A 74 21.89 10.99 16.09
N ASN A 75 20.62 11.07 16.51
CA ASN A 75 19.48 10.74 15.65
C ASN A 75 19.46 11.56 14.34
N SER A 76 19.92 12.81 14.34
CA SER A 76 19.93 13.68 13.16
C SER A 76 20.71 13.10 11.97
N LEU A 77 21.85 12.47 12.22
CA LEU A 77 22.67 11.88 11.18
C LEU A 77 22.00 10.64 10.55
N TRP A 78 21.45 9.76 11.37
CA TRP A 78 20.78 8.55 10.88
C TRP A 78 19.43 8.86 10.24
N MET A 79 18.75 9.93 10.66
CA MET A 79 17.60 10.48 9.94
C MET A 79 18.01 10.91 8.53
N PHE A 80 19.14 11.62 8.37
CA PHE A 80 19.66 12.00 7.06
C PHE A 80 19.96 10.77 6.18
N TYR A 81 20.66 9.76 6.71
CA TYR A 81 20.93 8.54 5.93
C TYR A 81 19.68 7.76 5.53
N LEU A 82 18.67 7.70 6.41
CA LEU A 82 17.39 7.10 6.07
C LEU A 82 16.60 7.94 5.06
N GLN A 83 16.78 9.27 5.02
CA GLN A 83 16.21 10.14 3.98
C GLN A 83 16.87 9.95 2.61
N CYS A 84 18.16 9.62 2.58
CA CYS A 84 18.90 9.32 1.34
C CYS A 84 18.59 7.92 0.77
N MET A 85 17.84 7.08 1.49
CA MET A 85 17.39 5.79 0.98
C MET A 85 16.34 5.98 -0.12
N GLN A 86 16.21 4.98 -1.00
CA GLN A 86 15.23 4.98 -2.08
C GLN A 86 13.76 5.02 -1.58
N GLU A 87 13.52 4.69 -0.31
CA GLU A 87 12.21 4.79 0.35
C GLU A 87 12.08 6.14 1.07
N SER A 88 10.94 6.81 0.94
CA SER A 88 10.70 8.08 1.64
C SER A 88 10.78 7.91 3.17
N TRP A 89 11.45 8.85 3.84
CA TRP A 89 11.57 8.90 5.30
C TRP A 89 10.25 8.69 6.05
N ASP A 90 9.17 9.35 5.63
CA ASP A 90 7.85 9.24 6.30
C ASP A 90 7.31 7.81 6.29
N SER A 91 7.60 7.05 5.23
CA SER A 91 7.19 5.66 5.11
C SER A 91 8.02 4.74 6.00
N ILE A 92 9.33 4.99 6.12
CA ILE A 92 10.21 4.28 7.07
C ILE A 92 9.75 4.55 8.50
N PHE A 93 9.54 5.82 8.84
CA PHE A 93 9.10 6.23 10.17
C PHE A 93 7.75 5.63 10.53
N PHE A 94 6.74 5.72 9.63
CA PHE A 94 5.45 5.07 9.82
C PHE A 94 5.59 3.56 10.04
N ALA A 95 6.34 2.87 9.20
CA ALA A 95 6.53 1.43 9.29
C ALA A 95 7.16 1.04 10.64
N GLU A 96 8.23 1.70 11.05
CA GLU A 96 8.96 1.38 12.28
C GLU A 96 8.19 1.76 13.55
N THR A 97 7.34 2.76 13.51
CA THR A 97 6.52 3.18 14.67
C THR A 97 5.21 2.41 14.78
N SER A 98 4.60 2.04 13.66
CA SER A 98 3.22 1.52 13.63
C SER A 98 3.15 0.03 13.30
N LEU A 99 4.13 -0.52 12.57
CA LEU A 99 4.08 -1.90 12.04
C LEU A 99 5.16 -2.82 12.62
N ARG A 100 6.18 -2.29 13.28
CA ARG A 100 7.35 -3.04 13.80
C ARG A 100 6.98 -4.25 14.69
N CYS A 101 5.91 -4.16 15.47
CA CYS A 101 5.50 -5.22 16.39
C CYS A 101 4.78 -6.42 15.73
N GLY A 102 4.45 -6.36 14.44
CA GLY A 102 3.60 -7.38 13.82
C GLY A 102 2.14 -7.26 14.22
N TYR A 103 1.31 -8.23 13.82
CA TYR A 103 -0.11 -8.27 14.15
C TYR A 103 -0.40 -9.22 15.34
N PRO A 104 -1.26 -8.86 16.31
CA PRO A 104 -2.02 -7.61 16.41
C PRO A 104 -1.12 -6.39 16.62
N LEU A 105 -1.44 -5.28 15.96
CA LEU A 105 -0.68 -4.04 16.09
C LEU A 105 -0.76 -3.59 17.56
N ARG A 106 0.39 -3.51 18.23
CA ARG A 106 0.46 -2.94 19.58
C ARG A 106 0.62 -1.43 19.44
N MET A 107 -0.26 -0.68 20.10
CA MET A 107 0.03 0.74 20.35
C MET A 107 1.25 0.79 21.26
N VAL A 108 2.32 1.41 20.76
CA VAL A 108 3.49 1.72 21.57
C VAL A 108 3.01 2.66 22.67
N SER A 109 2.82 2.13 23.89
CA SER A 109 2.54 2.96 25.07
C SER A 109 3.66 3.98 25.21
N SER A 110 3.32 5.18 25.68
CA SER A 110 4.19 6.37 25.84
C SER A 110 5.47 6.16 26.65
N GLU A 111 5.72 4.95 27.15
CA GLU A 111 6.90 4.56 27.94
C GLU A 111 7.89 3.64 27.20
N SER A 112 7.72 3.40 25.89
CA SER A 112 8.56 2.41 25.19
C SER A 112 9.91 2.98 24.72
N GLU A 113 10.96 2.18 24.91
CA GLU A 113 12.33 2.26 24.38
C GLU A 113 12.54 3.35 23.30
N GLU A 114 13.38 4.36 23.59
CA GLU A 114 13.78 5.33 22.57
C GLU A 114 14.30 4.59 21.32
N LEU A 115 13.53 4.67 20.22
CA LEU A 115 13.92 4.14 18.91
C LEU A 115 15.13 4.94 18.43
N SER A 116 16.33 4.42 18.72
CA SER A 116 17.57 4.93 18.13
C SER A 116 17.51 4.69 16.62
N PHE A 117 17.54 5.77 15.83
CA PHE A 117 17.52 5.65 14.36
C PHE A 117 18.77 4.97 13.83
N MET A 118 19.88 5.05 14.55
CA MET A 118 21.08 4.25 14.30
C MET A 118 20.77 2.74 14.37
N ARG A 119 20.11 2.31 15.44
CA ARG A 119 19.72 0.90 15.62
C ARG A 119 18.72 0.48 14.54
N VAL A 120 17.73 1.30 14.24
CA VAL A 120 16.76 1.05 13.16
C VAL A 120 17.48 0.89 11.81
N TYR A 121 18.35 1.83 11.45
CA TYR A 121 19.13 1.76 10.21
C TYR A 121 19.98 0.49 10.16
N GLY A 122 20.74 0.21 11.22
CA GLY A 122 21.59 -0.98 11.30
C GLY A 122 20.81 -2.28 11.20
N GLN A 123 19.64 -2.36 11.83
CA GLN A 123 18.74 -3.51 11.73
C GLN A 123 18.16 -3.65 10.31
N ARG A 124 17.65 -2.57 9.71
CA ARG A 124 17.10 -2.58 8.33
C ARG A 124 18.15 -2.98 7.30
N ALA A 125 19.40 -2.58 7.48
CA ALA A 125 20.51 -2.97 6.60
C ALA A 125 20.81 -4.48 6.64
N GLN A 126 20.44 -5.17 7.73
CA GLN A 126 20.60 -6.62 7.88
C GLN A 126 19.36 -7.42 7.47
N VAL A 127 18.23 -6.75 7.17
CA VAL A 127 16.98 -7.40 6.79
C VAL A 127 17.20 -8.14 5.46
N PRO A 128 16.96 -9.47 5.42
CA PRO A 128 17.16 -10.25 4.21
C PRO A 128 16.21 -9.76 3.12
N ASP A 129 16.63 -9.91 1.87
CA ASP A 129 15.70 -9.75 0.76
C ASP A 129 14.61 -10.84 0.83
N SER A 130 13.45 -10.52 0.29
CA SER A 130 12.26 -11.36 0.32
C SER A 130 11.47 -11.24 -0.98
N ILE A 131 10.69 -12.27 -1.28
CA ILE A 131 9.81 -12.28 -2.44
C ILE A 131 8.47 -11.70 -2.02
N ILE A 132 7.96 -10.73 -2.79
CA ILE A 132 6.62 -10.19 -2.61
C ILE A 132 5.75 -10.71 -3.77
N ILE A 133 4.61 -11.29 -3.43
CA ILE A 133 3.59 -11.77 -4.38
C ILE A 133 2.26 -11.10 -4.02
N ASP A 134 1.86 -10.10 -4.81
CA ASP A 134 0.55 -9.44 -4.74
C ASP A 134 -0.46 -10.21 -5.62
N GLY A 135 -1.25 -11.09 -5.00
CA GLY A 135 -2.25 -11.93 -5.69
C GLY A 135 -3.56 -11.22 -6.05
N GLY A 136 -3.48 -10.05 -6.69
CA GLY A 136 -4.66 -9.30 -7.11
C GLY A 136 -5.58 -10.08 -8.07
N SER A 137 -6.88 -9.74 -8.11
CA SER A 137 -7.89 -10.48 -8.88
C SER A 137 -7.82 -10.32 -10.40
N GLY A 138 -7.20 -9.26 -10.92
CA GLY A 138 -6.96 -9.12 -12.37
C GLY A 138 -5.59 -9.67 -12.77
N TYR A 139 -4.55 -9.23 -12.07
CA TYR A 139 -3.18 -9.67 -12.30
C TYR A 139 -2.47 -9.85 -10.96
N CYS A 140 -1.69 -10.92 -10.90
CA CYS A 140 -0.66 -11.08 -9.89
C CYS A 140 0.52 -10.17 -10.21
N LYS A 141 1.08 -9.48 -9.20
CA LYS A 141 2.36 -8.78 -9.31
C LYS A 141 3.37 -9.44 -8.41
N PHE A 142 4.58 -9.64 -8.88
CA PHE A 142 5.62 -10.29 -8.09
C PHE A 142 6.96 -9.59 -8.27
N GLY A 143 7.79 -9.62 -7.23
CA GLY A 143 9.10 -8.97 -7.25
C GLY A 143 9.84 -9.16 -5.94
N ARG A 144 10.97 -8.47 -5.81
CA ARG A 144 11.85 -8.54 -4.63
C ARG A 144 11.64 -7.31 -3.75
N SER A 145 11.75 -7.48 -2.44
CA SER A 145 11.53 -6.40 -1.46
C SER A 145 12.51 -5.23 -1.57
N LYS A 146 13.71 -5.46 -2.11
CA LYS A 146 14.69 -4.39 -2.33
C LYS A 146 14.49 -3.65 -3.67
N ASN A 147 13.59 -4.11 -4.55
CA ASN A 147 13.31 -3.42 -5.81
C ASN A 147 12.39 -2.22 -5.60
N ALA A 148 12.50 -1.21 -6.46
CA ALA A 148 11.60 -0.05 -6.45
C ALA A 148 10.16 -0.41 -6.84
N SER A 149 9.99 -1.37 -7.76
CA SER A 149 8.70 -1.79 -8.33
C SER A 149 8.63 -3.32 -8.48
N PRO A 150 7.44 -3.89 -8.75
CA PRO A 150 7.31 -5.30 -9.10
C PRO A 150 8.22 -5.68 -10.28
N PHE A 151 8.77 -6.89 -10.25
CA PHE A 151 9.59 -7.45 -11.33
C PHE A 151 8.74 -7.82 -12.55
N GLY A 152 7.52 -8.31 -12.32
CA GLY A 152 6.64 -8.73 -13.40
C GLY A 152 5.21 -8.92 -12.96
N ARG A 153 4.36 -9.21 -13.96
CA ARG A 153 2.95 -9.51 -13.79
C ARG A 153 2.64 -10.91 -14.31
N SER A 154 1.65 -11.57 -13.71
CA SER A 154 1.17 -12.90 -14.12
C SER A 154 -0.35 -12.97 -13.97
N ALA A 155 -0.97 -14.01 -14.52
CA ALA A 155 -2.35 -14.34 -14.20
C ALA A 155 -2.51 -14.59 -12.69
N THR A 156 -3.67 -14.24 -12.14
CA THR A 156 -3.96 -14.39 -10.71
C THR A 156 -4.14 -15.86 -10.31
N PHE A 157 -3.75 -16.24 -9.09
CA PHE A 157 -3.90 -17.63 -8.64
C PHE A 157 -5.36 -18.07 -8.46
N LEU A 158 -6.32 -17.14 -8.39
CA LEU A 158 -7.75 -17.46 -8.37
C LEU A 158 -8.25 -18.03 -9.71
N GLU A 159 -7.63 -17.60 -10.81
CA GLU A 159 -7.98 -17.97 -12.19
C GLU A 159 -6.83 -18.76 -12.87
N PHE A 160 -5.78 -19.14 -12.11
CA PHE A 160 -4.61 -19.83 -12.65
C PHE A 160 -4.85 -21.34 -12.77
N GLY A 161 -4.61 -21.90 -13.96
CA GLY A 161 -4.80 -23.32 -14.25
C GLY A 161 -6.28 -23.72 -14.42
N ASN A 162 -6.54 -25.00 -14.66
CA ASN A 162 -7.91 -25.50 -14.79
C ASN A 162 -8.65 -25.40 -13.45
N ILE A 163 -9.80 -24.70 -13.42
CA ILE A 163 -10.61 -24.47 -12.20
C ILE A 163 -11.06 -25.79 -11.55
N GLU A 164 -11.24 -26.84 -12.34
CA GLU A 164 -11.60 -28.18 -11.88
C GLU A 164 -10.46 -28.86 -11.09
N SER A 165 -9.23 -28.39 -11.24
CA SER A 165 -8.09 -28.94 -10.50
C SER A 165 -8.14 -28.56 -9.02
N PRO A 166 -7.71 -29.48 -8.12
CA PRO A 166 -7.60 -29.20 -6.70
C PRO A 166 -6.81 -27.92 -6.43
N ILE A 167 -7.28 -27.12 -5.45
CA ILE A 167 -6.67 -25.82 -5.12
C ILE A 167 -5.17 -25.91 -4.82
N TYR A 168 -4.73 -27.00 -4.20
CA TYR A 168 -3.31 -27.25 -3.91
C TYR A 168 -2.46 -27.31 -5.18
N ALA A 169 -2.89 -28.10 -6.18
CA ALA A 169 -2.16 -28.26 -7.43
C ALA A 169 -2.08 -26.94 -8.22
N ARG A 170 -3.18 -26.19 -8.26
CA ARG A 170 -3.21 -24.85 -8.89
C ARG A 170 -2.26 -23.88 -8.22
N LEU A 171 -2.29 -23.79 -6.89
CA LEU A 171 -1.38 -22.94 -6.12
C LEU A 171 0.08 -23.36 -6.31
N GLN A 172 0.36 -24.66 -6.31
CA GLN A 172 1.71 -25.19 -6.55
C GLN A 172 2.23 -24.79 -7.93
N GLN A 173 1.45 -25.02 -8.99
CA GLN A 173 1.83 -24.65 -10.34
C GLN A 173 2.03 -23.13 -10.48
N PHE A 174 1.16 -22.34 -9.84
CA PHE A 174 1.27 -20.89 -9.79
C PHE A 174 2.60 -20.46 -9.15
N PHE A 175 2.91 -20.90 -7.94
CA PHE A 175 4.15 -20.50 -7.25
C PHE A 175 5.41 -20.98 -7.98
N VAL A 176 5.42 -22.21 -8.52
CA VAL A 176 6.51 -22.71 -9.37
C VAL A 176 6.74 -21.77 -10.57
N THR A 177 5.67 -21.38 -11.25
CA THR A 177 5.75 -20.45 -12.39
C THR A 177 6.37 -19.11 -11.98
N ILE A 178 5.95 -18.55 -10.83
CA ILE A 178 6.49 -17.29 -10.32
C ILE A 178 7.99 -17.42 -9.96
N PHE A 179 8.38 -18.48 -9.26
CA PHE A 179 9.79 -18.69 -8.89
C PHE A 179 10.69 -18.91 -10.11
N ASN A 180 10.21 -19.66 -11.10
CA ASN A 180 10.94 -19.87 -12.36
C ASN A 180 11.11 -18.55 -13.13
N ARG A 181 10.06 -17.73 -13.23
CA ARG A 181 10.14 -16.41 -13.89
C ARG A 181 11.09 -15.45 -13.18
N MET A 182 11.18 -15.51 -11.85
CA MET A 182 12.14 -14.71 -11.09
C MET A 182 13.55 -15.35 -11.02
N GLN A 183 13.71 -16.59 -11.49
CA GLN A 183 14.94 -17.37 -11.39
C GLN A 183 15.46 -17.49 -9.93
N VAL A 184 14.55 -17.71 -8.98
CA VAL A 184 14.89 -17.84 -7.55
C VAL A 184 14.51 -19.20 -6.98
N LYS A 185 15.33 -19.70 -6.06
CA LYS A 185 14.98 -20.90 -5.28
C LYS A 185 14.06 -20.51 -4.11
N PRO A 186 12.92 -21.19 -3.92
CA PRO A 186 11.97 -20.86 -2.85
C PRO A 186 12.56 -21.00 -1.44
N SER A 187 13.55 -21.88 -1.26
CA SER A 187 14.18 -22.15 0.03
C SER A 187 15.13 -21.06 0.54
N MET A 188 15.46 -20.06 -0.29
CA MET A 188 16.51 -19.09 0.03
C MET A 188 16.02 -17.90 0.85
N GLN A 189 14.74 -17.53 0.76
CA GLN A 189 14.27 -16.26 1.28
C GLN A 189 12.81 -16.31 1.76
N PRO A 190 12.42 -15.46 2.74
CA PRO A 190 11.03 -15.33 3.14
C PRO A 190 10.14 -14.82 2.00
N ILE A 191 8.84 -15.06 2.12
CA ILE A 191 7.84 -14.60 1.15
C ILE A 191 6.75 -13.80 1.84
N VAL A 192 6.39 -12.65 1.25
CA VAL A 192 5.19 -11.89 1.58
C VAL A 192 4.13 -12.15 0.52
N VAL A 193 2.98 -12.66 0.92
CA VAL A 193 1.84 -12.93 0.05
C VAL A 193 0.67 -12.03 0.44
N SER A 194 0.20 -11.25 -0.52
CA SER A 194 -1.07 -10.52 -0.44
C SER A 194 -2.22 -11.51 -0.63
N LEU A 195 -3.08 -11.63 0.37
CA LEU A 195 -4.29 -12.43 0.32
C LEU A 195 -5.43 -11.58 -0.28
N PRO A 196 -6.09 -12.05 -1.36
CA PRO A 196 -7.24 -11.37 -1.90
C PRO A 196 -8.36 -11.31 -0.85
N LEU A 197 -9.20 -10.28 -0.94
CA LEU A 197 -10.43 -10.24 -0.18
C LEU A 197 -11.44 -11.16 -0.86
N CYS A 198 -11.72 -12.29 -0.21
CA CYS A 198 -12.74 -13.25 -0.62
C CYS A 198 -13.56 -13.66 0.61
N HIS A 199 -14.79 -14.12 0.37
CA HIS A 199 -15.77 -14.48 1.41
C HIS A 199 -15.97 -13.32 2.39
N PHE A 200 -16.76 -12.31 2.01
CA PHE A 200 -16.79 -11.01 2.68
C PHE A 200 -17.51 -11.05 4.04
N ASP A 201 -18.49 -11.93 4.16
CA ASP A 201 -19.38 -12.04 5.32
C ASP A 201 -18.65 -12.47 6.61
N ASP A 202 -19.30 -12.21 7.75
CA ASP A 202 -18.84 -12.68 9.07
C ASP A 202 -19.48 -14.00 9.51
N THR A 203 -19.91 -14.83 8.55
CA THR A 203 -20.44 -16.17 8.83
C THR A 203 -19.32 -17.17 9.16
N GLU A 204 -19.63 -18.22 9.90
CA GLU A 204 -18.66 -19.29 10.20
C GLU A 204 -18.17 -20.01 8.93
N SER A 205 -19.05 -20.17 7.92
CA SER A 205 -18.67 -20.68 6.60
C SER A 205 -17.62 -19.79 5.92
N ALA A 206 -17.85 -18.48 5.85
CA ALA A 206 -16.90 -17.53 5.28
C ALA A 206 -15.56 -17.51 6.05
N LYS A 207 -15.60 -17.59 7.38
CA LYS A 207 -14.40 -17.72 8.23
C LYS A 207 -13.63 -19.00 7.90
N ALA A 208 -14.31 -20.14 7.76
CA ALA A 208 -13.71 -21.42 7.41
C ALA A 208 -13.05 -21.37 6.03
N SER A 209 -13.73 -20.86 5.00
CA SER A 209 -13.17 -20.76 3.64
C SER A 209 -11.91 -19.88 3.59
N ARG A 210 -11.89 -18.74 4.31
CA ARG A 210 -10.70 -17.88 4.43
C ARG A 210 -9.53 -18.61 5.12
N ARG A 211 -9.81 -19.37 6.18
CA ARG A 211 -8.80 -20.19 6.88
C ARG A 211 -8.27 -21.29 5.96
N GLN A 212 -9.14 -21.94 5.19
CA GLN A 212 -8.79 -23.00 4.24
C GLN A 212 -7.87 -22.46 3.14
N LEU A 213 -8.21 -21.34 2.50
CA LEU A 213 -7.37 -20.71 1.49
C LEU A 213 -5.99 -20.34 2.05
N LYS A 214 -5.95 -19.69 3.21
CA LYS A 214 -4.68 -19.33 3.88
C LYS A 214 -3.85 -20.58 4.20
N THR A 215 -4.48 -21.64 4.69
CA THR A 215 -3.81 -22.91 5.02
C THR A 215 -3.28 -23.60 3.77
N ALA A 216 -4.04 -23.61 2.68
CA ALA A 216 -3.62 -24.19 1.40
C ALA A 216 -2.38 -23.46 0.84
N ILE A 217 -2.38 -22.12 0.85
CA ILE A 217 -1.22 -21.31 0.44
C ILE A 217 0.00 -21.64 1.31
N LEU A 218 -0.16 -21.69 2.64
CA LEU A 218 0.93 -22.00 3.56
C LEU A 218 1.48 -23.42 3.36
N ASN A 219 0.61 -24.43 3.18
CA ASN A 219 1.02 -25.81 2.90
C ASN A 219 1.92 -25.87 1.66
N VAL A 220 1.44 -25.33 0.54
CA VAL A 220 2.20 -25.33 -0.73
C VAL A 220 3.56 -24.65 -0.57
N LEU A 221 3.61 -23.45 0.01
CA LEU A 221 4.87 -22.72 0.18
C LEU A 221 5.85 -23.45 1.11
N PHE A 222 5.37 -24.02 2.20
CA PHE A 222 6.24 -24.78 3.12
C PHE A 222 6.70 -26.12 2.56
N ASP A 223 5.90 -26.77 1.71
CA ASP A 223 6.31 -28.00 1.00
C ASP A 223 7.33 -27.69 -0.10
N MET A 224 7.32 -26.47 -0.63
CA MET A 224 8.40 -25.91 -1.45
C MET A 224 9.61 -25.43 -0.64
N ASN A 225 9.65 -25.74 0.67
CA ASN A 225 10.73 -25.39 1.60
C ASN A 225 10.97 -23.89 1.82
N VAL A 226 9.96 -23.04 1.62
CA VAL A 226 10.04 -21.62 1.97
C VAL A 226 10.31 -21.46 3.48
N PRO A 227 11.31 -20.65 3.89
CA PRO A 227 11.71 -20.57 5.30
C PRO A 227 10.65 -19.91 6.19
N ALA A 228 10.01 -18.84 5.71
CA ALA A 228 9.00 -18.08 6.44
C ALA A 228 8.03 -17.39 5.49
N VAL A 229 6.76 -17.30 5.87
CA VAL A 229 5.70 -16.69 5.06
C VAL A 229 4.96 -15.61 5.85
N CYS A 230 4.88 -14.40 5.31
CA CYS A 230 4.00 -13.33 5.76
C CYS A 230 2.76 -13.32 4.87
N ALA A 231 1.57 -13.48 5.44
CA ALA A 231 0.32 -13.52 4.68
C ALA A 231 -0.66 -12.47 5.21
N VAL A 232 -0.88 -11.40 4.43
CA VAL A 232 -1.61 -10.19 4.83
C VAL A 232 -2.67 -9.86 3.78
N SER A 233 -3.82 -9.33 4.20
CA SER A 233 -4.87 -8.94 3.26
C SER A 233 -4.44 -7.80 2.34
N GLN A 234 -4.80 -7.87 1.06
CA GLN A 234 -4.51 -6.84 0.07
C GLN A 234 -5.00 -5.44 0.48
N ALA A 235 -6.19 -5.32 1.08
CA ALA A 235 -6.71 -4.04 1.53
C ALA A 235 -5.91 -3.48 2.72
N VAL A 236 -5.51 -4.33 3.66
CA VAL A 236 -4.64 -3.92 4.78
C VAL A 236 -3.29 -3.42 4.26
N LEU A 237 -2.72 -4.09 3.26
CA LEU A 237 -1.49 -3.63 2.62
C LEU A 237 -1.67 -2.28 1.92
N ALA A 238 -2.79 -2.05 1.23
CA ALA A 238 -3.08 -0.76 0.61
C ALA A 238 -3.19 0.38 1.64
N LEU A 239 -3.80 0.10 2.80
CA LEU A 239 -3.89 1.04 3.92
C LEU A 239 -2.50 1.39 4.47
N TYR A 240 -1.62 0.41 4.61
CA TYR A 240 -0.23 0.64 5.06
C TYR A 240 0.59 1.43 4.04
N ALA A 241 0.38 1.22 2.74
CA ALA A 241 1.02 2.03 1.69
C ALA A 241 0.58 3.50 1.77
N ALA A 242 -0.66 3.77 2.23
CA ALA A 242 -1.16 5.11 2.50
C ALA A 242 -0.73 5.66 3.87
N ARG A 243 0.13 4.94 4.61
CA ARG A 243 0.61 5.28 5.96
C ARG A 243 -0.52 5.42 6.98
N GLN A 244 -1.54 4.57 6.86
CA GLN A 244 -2.65 4.47 7.79
C GLN A 244 -2.72 3.07 8.39
N THR A 245 -3.22 2.96 9.63
CA THR A 245 -3.51 1.66 10.27
C THR A 245 -5.00 1.42 10.46
N SER A 246 -5.81 2.47 10.32
CA SER A 246 -7.27 2.45 10.38
C SER A 246 -7.84 3.31 9.25
N GLY A 247 -9.02 2.94 8.76
CA GLY A 247 -9.68 3.63 7.66
C GLY A 247 -10.63 2.70 6.90
N ILE A 248 -11.22 3.23 5.85
CA ILE A 248 -11.98 2.44 4.87
C ILE A 248 -11.13 2.28 3.62
N VAL A 249 -10.98 1.05 3.12
CA VAL A 249 -10.31 0.81 1.84
C VAL A 249 -11.34 0.52 0.76
N VAL A 250 -11.34 1.31 -0.30
CA VAL A 250 -12.16 1.08 -1.49
C VAL A 250 -11.28 0.45 -2.56
N ASN A 251 -11.40 -0.87 -2.71
CA ASN A 251 -10.62 -1.63 -3.68
C ASN A 251 -11.46 -1.90 -4.94
N ILE A 252 -11.13 -1.22 -6.05
CA ILE A 252 -11.72 -1.45 -7.37
C ILE A 252 -10.96 -2.58 -8.05
N GLY A 253 -11.41 -3.80 -7.80
CA GLY A 253 -10.85 -5.03 -8.36
C GLY A 253 -11.27 -5.28 -9.80
N PHE A 254 -10.87 -6.43 -10.34
CA PHE A 254 -11.19 -6.79 -11.72
C PHE A 254 -12.68 -7.11 -11.91
N GLN A 255 -13.24 -7.95 -11.04
CA GLN A 255 -14.64 -8.40 -11.11
C GLN A 255 -15.58 -7.62 -10.19
N VAL A 256 -15.09 -7.18 -9.03
CA VAL A 256 -15.90 -6.56 -7.97
C VAL A 256 -15.20 -5.35 -7.37
N ILE A 257 -15.98 -4.43 -6.82
CA ILE A 257 -15.49 -3.36 -5.95
C ILE A 257 -15.83 -3.72 -4.51
N THR A 258 -14.87 -3.56 -3.59
CA THR A 258 -15.07 -3.87 -2.18
C THR A 258 -14.74 -2.66 -1.31
N ILE A 259 -15.62 -2.35 -0.36
CA ILE A 259 -15.44 -1.27 0.62
C ILE A 259 -15.19 -1.94 1.97
N VAL A 260 -13.97 -1.79 2.49
CA VAL A 260 -13.47 -2.62 3.58
C VAL A 260 -13.08 -1.74 4.76
N PRO A 261 -13.87 -1.74 5.86
CA PRO A 261 -13.50 -1.03 7.07
C PRO A 261 -12.38 -1.78 7.80
N ILE A 262 -11.34 -1.05 8.18
CA ILE A 262 -10.15 -1.59 8.85
C ILE A 262 -9.88 -0.74 10.09
N LEU A 263 -9.72 -1.39 11.24
CA LEU A 263 -9.33 -0.75 12.49
C LEU A 263 -8.06 -1.43 13.03
N HIS A 264 -6.99 -0.67 13.23
CA HIS A 264 -5.70 -1.15 13.74
C HIS A 264 -5.17 -2.40 13.00
N GLY A 265 -5.23 -2.37 11.67
CA GLY A 265 -4.78 -3.45 10.80
C GLY A 265 -5.70 -4.68 10.77
N LYS A 266 -6.85 -4.64 11.44
CA LYS A 266 -7.87 -5.69 11.42
C LYS A 266 -9.02 -5.31 10.51
N VAL A 267 -9.38 -6.19 9.57
CA VAL A 267 -10.61 -6.05 8.78
C VAL A 267 -11.83 -6.24 9.68
N MET A 268 -12.72 -5.25 9.73
CA MET A 268 -13.86 -5.16 10.65
C MET A 268 -15.10 -5.81 10.06
N ARG A 269 -15.07 -7.13 9.89
CA ARG A 269 -16.13 -7.89 9.23
C ARG A 269 -17.47 -7.86 9.96
N GLN A 270 -17.44 -7.69 11.28
CA GLN A 270 -18.63 -7.52 12.09
C GLN A 270 -19.33 -6.18 11.87
N VAL A 271 -18.62 -5.17 11.34
CA VAL A 271 -19.22 -3.90 10.89
C VAL A 271 -19.89 -4.10 9.52
N GLY A 272 -19.26 -4.91 8.67
CA GLY A 272 -19.74 -5.19 7.31
C GLY A 272 -18.67 -4.85 6.27
N VAL A 273 -18.61 -5.63 5.21
CA VAL A 273 -17.78 -5.34 4.02
C VAL A 273 -18.73 -5.18 2.85
N GLU A 274 -18.89 -3.96 2.35
CA GLU A 274 -19.79 -3.70 1.23
C GLU A 274 -19.14 -4.15 -0.08
N VAL A 275 -19.95 -4.72 -0.97
CA VAL A 275 -19.49 -5.26 -2.25
C VAL A 275 -20.41 -4.81 -3.36
N ILE A 276 -19.82 -4.19 -4.38
CA ILE A 276 -20.51 -3.86 -5.62
C ILE A 276 -20.13 -4.93 -6.66
N GLY A 277 -21.14 -5.56 -7.25
CA GLY A 277 -21.01 -6.73 -8.13
C GLY A 277 -20.41 -6.49 -9.52
N PHE A 278 -19.66 -5.40 -9.70
CA PHE A 278 -18.90 -5.13 -10.93
C PHE A 278 -17.55 -4.47 -10.59
N GLY A 279 -16.62 -4.52 -11.53
CA GLY A 279 -15.28 -3.94 -11.38
C GLY A 279 -14.69 -3.47 -12.70
N ALA A 280 -13.36 -3.53 -12.82
CA ALA A 280 -12.62 -3.08 -14.00
C ALA A 280 -13.02 -3.78 -15.31
N LEU A 281 -13.47 -5.03 -15.25
CA LEU A 281 -13.95 -5.75 -16.43
C LEU A 281 -15.15 -5.04 -17.05
N LYS A 282 -16.12 -4.62 -16.23
CA LYS A 282 -17.32 -3.93 -16.71
C LYS A 282 -17.03 -2.50 -17.19
N LEU A 283 -16.10 -1.79 -16.55
CA LEU A 283 -15.60 -0.50 -17.05
C LEU A 283 -15.01 -0.65 -18.47
N THR A 284 -14.20 -1.69 -18.67
CA THR A 284 -13.57 -1.96 -19.98
C THR A 284 -14.62 -2.37 -21.03
N GLY A 285 -15.61 -3.18 -20.62
CA GLY A 285 -16.75 -3.56 -21.49
C GLY A 285 -17.62 -2.36 -21.87
N PHE A 286 -17.88 -1.44 -20.95
CA PHE A 286 -18.67 -0.24 -21.24
C PHE A 286 -17.93 0.72 -22.18
N LEU A 287 -16.61 0.92 -21.99
CA LEU A 287 -15.82 1.69 -22.95
C LEU A 287 -15.85 1.05 -24.33
N LYS A 288 -15.74 -0.28 -24.41
CA LYS A 288 -15.85 -1.02 -25.66
C LYS A 288 -17.20 -0.74 -26.35
N GLU A 289 -18.30 -0.83 -25.62
CA GLU A 289 -19.66 -0.55 -26.15
C GLU A 289 -19.74 0.89 -26.68
N LYS A 290 -19.24 1.88 -25.94
CA LYS A 290 -19.22 3.29 -26.37
C LYS A 290 -18.36 3.54 -27.61
N MET A 291 -17.19 2.90 -27.69
CA MET A 291 -16.34 2.97 -28.88
C MET A 291 -17.05 2.38 -30.11
N GLN A 292 -17.78 1.28 -29.95
CA GLN A 292 -18.55 0.65 -31.02
C GLN A 292 -19.72 1.53 -31.49
N GLU A 293 -20.45 2.14 -30.56
CA GLU A 293 -21.52 3.11 -30.87
C GLU A 293 -21.01 4.29 -31.71
N ASN A 294 -19.76 4.71 -31.48
CA ASN A 294 -19.11 5.80 -32.20
C ASN A 294 -18.26 5.34 -33.40
N ASN A 295 -18.44 4.10 -33.88
CA ASN A 295 -17.76 3.52 -35.04
C ASN A 295 -16.22 3.51 -34.93
N ILE A 296 -15.67 3.44 -33.71
CA ILE A 296 -14.23 3.32 -33.47
C ILE A 296 -13.85 1.84 -33.54
N THR A 297 -13.06 1.46 -34.54
CA THR A 297 -12.58 0.10 -34.74
C THR A 297 -11.32 -0.16 -33.91
N PHE A 298 -11.23 -1.35 -33.31
CA PHE A 298 -10.10 -1.80 -32.50
C PHE A 298 -9.92 -3.31 -32.68
N GLN A 299 -8.69 -3.81 -32.49
CA GLN A 299 -8.39 -5.22 -32.74
C GLN A 299 -8.67 -6.13 -31.54
N SER A 300 -8.53 -5.62 -30.31
CA SER A 300 -8.60 -6.46 -29.11
C SER A 300 -9.15 -5.75 -27.87
N LEU A 301 -9.54 -6.53 -26.85
CA LEU A 301 -9.87 -5.98 -25.53
C LEU A 301 -8.65 -5.38 -24.80
N TYR A 302 -7.43 -5.80 -25.17
CA TYR A 302 -6.21 -5.21 -24.62
C TYR A 302 -6.05 -3.75 -25.05
N THR A 303 -6.42 -3.44 -26.30
CA THR A 303 -6.48 -2.08 -26.86
C THR A 303 -7.42 -1.21 -26.04
N VAL A 304 -8.68 -1.65 -25.87
CA VAL A 304 -9.70 -0.93 -25.10
C VAL A 304 -9.24 -0.70 -23.66
N ARG A 305 -8.62 -1.70 -23.04
CA ARG A 305 -8.06 -1.56 -21.70
C ARG A 305 -6.94 -0.51 -21.65
N THR A 306 -6.05 -0.50 -22.64
CA THR A 306 -4.96 0.48 -22.73
C THR A 306 -5.52 1.89 -22.91
N LEU A 307 -6.53 2.06 -23.76
CA LEU A 307 -7.24 3.33 -23.92
C LEU A 307 -7.90 3.77 -22.62
N LYS A 308 -8.57 2.86 -21.90
CA LYS A 308 -9.14 3.16 -20.58
C LYS A 308 -8.06 3.64 -19.59
N GLU A 309 -6.90 3.00 -19.57
CA GLU A 309 -5.82 3.33 -18.63
C GLU A 309 -5.11 4.67 -18.98
N ASN A 310 -5.14 5.11 -20.25
CA ASN A 310 -4.44 6.32 -20.71
C ASN A 310 -5.36 7.53 -20.94
N LEU A 311 -6.61 7.32 -21.37
CA LEU A 311 -7.52 8.39 -21.79
C LEU A 311 -8.71 8.61 -20.86
N CYS A 312 -9.20 7.58 -20.15
CA CYS A 312 -10.38 7.73 -19.30
C CYS A 312 -10.07 8.41 -17.97
N TYR A 313 -11.07 9.08 -17.42
CA TYR A 313 -11.02 9.77 -16.13
C TYR A 313 -12.42 9.85 -15.52
N VAL A 314 -12.55 10.43 -14.33
CA VAL A 314 -13.82 10.70 -13.65
C VAL A 314 -14.01 12.21 -13.60
N ALA A 315 -15.13 12.70 -14.15
CA ALA A 315 -15.47 14.12 -14.09
C ALA A 315 -15.97 14.50 -12.68
N LEU A 316 -15.60 15.71 -12.22
CA LEU A 316 -16.06 16.25 -10.94
C LEU A 316 -17.54 16.66 -10.97
N ASP A 317 -18.01 17.13 -12.13
CA ASP A 317 -19.40 17.43 -12.44
C ASP A 317 -19.69 16.83 -13.81
N TYR A 318 -20.47 15.76 -13.82
CA TYR A 318 -20.77 15.01 -15.04
C TYR A 318 -21.55 15.84 -16.07
N GLU A 319 -22.55 16.59 -15.61
CA GLU A 319 -23.43 17.37 -16.48
C GLU A 319 -22.69 18.54 -17.12
N ALA A 320 -21.84 19.22 -16.35
CA ALA A 320 -20.98 20.27 -16.89
C ALA A 320 -20.00 19.70 -17.94
N GLU A 321 -19.42 18.52 -17.69
CA GLU A 321 -18.44 17.90 -18.59
C GLU A 321 -19.05 17.51 -19.95
N LEU A 322 -20.34 17.17 -20.02
CA LEU A 322 -21.06 16.86 -21.27
C LEU A 322 -21.03 18.00 -22.31
N SER A 323 -20.85 19.23 -21.86
CA SER A 323 -20.83 20.44 -22.69
C SER A 323 -19.42 20.88 -23.13
N ARG A 324 -18.37 20.23 -22.62
CA ARG A 324 -16.97 20.59 -22.89
C ARG A 324 -16.42 19.82 -24.09
N ASP A 325 -15.39 20.38 -24.73
CA ASP A 325 -14.55 19.60 -25.63
C ASP A 325 -13.60 18.74 -24.80
N THR A 326 -13.84 17.43 -24.85
CA THR A 326 -13.07 16.43 -24.09
C THR A 326 -12.24 15.54 -25.00
N GLN A 327 -12.01 15.92 -26.26
CA GLN A 327 -11.25 15.11 -27.20
C GLN A 327 -9.80 14.91 -26.71
N ALA A 328 -9.32 13.67 -26.76
CA ALA A 328 -7.89 13.37 -26.62
C ALA A 328 -7.53 12.11 -27.39
N SER A 329 -6.27 12.05 -27.81
CA SER A 329 -5.75 10.98 -28.63
C SER A 329 -4.54 10.33 -27.98
N VAL A 330 -4.38 9.03 -28.20
CA VAL A 330 -3.17 8.28 -27.84
C VAL A 330 -2.83 7.31 -28.95
N GLU A 331 -1.53 7.14 -29.19
CA GLU A 331 -1.03 6.13 -30.10
C GLU A 331 -0.91 4.78 -29.39
N ILE A 332 -1.49 3.74 -29.99
CA ILE A 332 -1.35 2.36 -29.54
C ILE A 332 -0.40 1.64 -30.48
N ALA A 333 0.67 1.09 -29.92
CA ALA A 333 1.68 0.35 -30.68
C ALA A 333 1.02 -0.79 -31.49
N GLY A 334 1.21 -0.76 -32.81
CA GLY A 334 0.67 -1.76 -33.75
C GLY A 334 -0.76 -1.52 -34.22
N GLU A 335 -1.50 -0.57 -33.63
CA GLU A 335 -2.89 -0.25 -34.02
C GLU A 335 -3.09 1.22 -34.45
N GLY A 336 -2.16 2.11 -34.12
CA GLY A 336 -2.18 3.52 -34.54
C GLY A 336 -2.89 4.44 -33.55
N TRP A 337 -3.36 5.59 -34.04
CA TRP A 337 -3.96 6.63 -33.21
C TRP A 337 -5.43 6.36 -32.91
N PHE A 338 -5.78 6.44 -31.64
CA PHE A 338 -7.17 6.41 -31.18
C PHE A 338 -7.53 7.77 -30.62
N THR A 339 -8.71 8.26 -30.95
CA THR A 339 -9.25 9.52 -30.44
C THR A 339 -10.57 9.24 -29.75
N LEU A 340 -10.65 9.59 -28.45
CA LEU A 340 -11.86 9.48 -27.66
C LEU A 340 -12.30 10.87 -27.21
N SER A 341 -13.60 11.04 -26.96
CA SER A 341 -14.22 12.29 -26.52
C SER A 341 -15.02 12.06 -25.22
N LYS A 342 -16.34 11.91 -25.28
CA LYS A 342 -17.22 11.74 -24.13
C LYS A 342 -17.04 10.38 -23.46
N GLU A 343 -16.65 9.36 -24.21
CA GLU A 343 -16.38 8.00 -23.73
C GLU A 343 -15.36 7.98 -22.59
N ARG A 344 -14.44 8.97 -22.60
CA ARG A 344 -13.37 9.11 -21.61
C ARG A 344 -13.91 9.24 -20.19
N PHE A 345 -14.85 10.16 -19.96
CA PHE A 345 -15.42 10.40 -18.63
C PHE A 345 -16.71 9.61 -18.38
N GLN A 346 -17.48 9.30 -19.43
CA GLN A 346 -18.66 8.44 -19.32
C GLN A 346 -18.29 7.05 -18.79
N THR A 347 -17.11 6.53 -19.15
CA THR A 347 -16.61 5.27 -18.61
C THR A 347 -16.43 5.32 -17.11
N GLY A 348 -15.89 6.41 -16.56
CA GLY A 348 -15.74 6.62 -15.13
C GLY A 348 -17.08 6.81 -14.41
N GLU A 349 -18.05 7.44 -15.08
CA GLU A 349 -19.35 7.78 -14.48
C GLU A 349 -20.13 6.54 -14.04
N ILE A 350 -19.95 5.38 -14.66
CA ILE A 350 -20.67 4.16 -14.25
C ILE A 350 -20.29 3.68 -12.84
N LEU A 351 -19.18 4.18 -12.26
CA LEU A 351 -18.86 3.98 -10.85
C LEU A 351 -19.87 4.70 -9.94
N PHE A 352 -20.38 5.85 -10.36
CA PHE A 352 -21.32 6.69 -9.60
C PHE A 352 -22.77 6.41 -10.01
N GLN A 353 -23.00 6.17 -11.30
CA GLN A 353 -24.29 5.86 -11.89
C GLN A 353 -24.26 4.52 -12.67
N PRO A 354 -24.22 3.36 -11.97
CA PRO A 354 -24.14 2.05 -12.63
C PRO A 354 -25.24 1.75 -13.65
N ARG A 355 -26.40 2.41 -13.51
CA ARG A 355 -27.55 2.28 -14.41
C ARG A 355 -27.22 2.66 -15.85
N LEU A 356 -26.26 3.57 -16.07
CA LEU A 356 -25.79 3.97 -17.41
C LEU A 356 -25.22 2.78 -18.21
N ALA A 357 -24.70 1.76 -17.52
CA ALA A 357 -24.20 0.52 -18.14
C ALA A 357 -25.17 -0.66 -17.96
N GLY A 358 -26.46 -0.38 -17.69
CA GLY A 358 -27.50 -1.38 -17.50
C GLY A 358 -27.44 -2.14 -16.18
N MET A 359 -26.69 -1.65 -15.19
CA MET A 359 -26.49 -2.36 -13.93
C MET A 359 -27.47 -1.90 -12.84
N ARG A 360 -28.03 -2.88 -12.11
CA ARG A 360 -28.80 -2.65 -10.89
C ARG A 360 -27.88 -2.79 -9.67
N ALA A 361 -27.00 -1.82 -9.48
CA ALA A 361 -26.05 -1.78 -8.38
C ALA A 361 -26.02 -0.39 -7.74
N MET A 362 -25.52 -0.30 -6.50
CA MET A 362 -25.26 0.98 -5.85
C MET A 362 -24.11 1.71 -6.54
N GLY A 363 -24.21 3.04 -6.60
CA GLY A 363 -23.06 3.89 -6.91
C GLY A 363 -21.99 3.81 -5.82
N LEU A 364 -20.75 4.10 -6.18
CA LEU A 364 -19.58 3.99 -5.32
C LEU A 364 -19.70 4.85 -4.06
N HIS A 365 -20.14 6.09 -4.21
CA HIS A 365 -20.37 7.03 -3.11
C HIS A 365 -21.40 6.48 -2.11
N ASN A 366 -22.52 5.93 -2.59
CA ASN A 366 -23.55 5.32 -1.74
C ASN A 366 -23.02 4.11 -0.96
N ALA A 367 -22.23 3.25 -1.60
CA ALA A 367 -21.66 2.08 -0.92
C ALA A 367 -20.61 2.48 0.15
N VAL A 368 -19.84 3.55 -0.10
CA VAL A 368 -18.88 4.07 0.89
C VAL A 368 -19.61 4.76 2.04
N ALA A 369 -20.64 5.56 1.75
CA ALA A 369 -21.49 6.19 2.76
C ALA A 369 -22.16 5.14 3.66
N LEU A 370 -22.74 4.08 3.08
CA LEU A 370 -23.33 2.98 3.85
C LEU A 370 -22.31 2.31 4.78
N CYS A 371 -21.09 2.10 4.31
CA CYS A 371 -20.02 1.56 5.15
C CYS A 371 -19.67 2.51 6.30
N MET A 372 -19.62 3.83 6.05
CA MET A 372 -19.39 4.83 7.09
C MET A 372 -20.50 4.84 8.14
N ASP A 373 -21.77 4.74 7.72
CA ASP A 373 -22.91 4.66 8.63
C ASP A 373 -22.83 3.41 9.52
N HIS A 374 -22.47 2.25 8.93
CA HIS A 374 -22.22 1.03 9.70
C HIS A 374 -21.06 1.19 10.69
N CYS A 375 -19.98 1.88 10.30
CA CYS A 375 -18.84 2.14 11.18
C CYS A 375 -19.20 3.04 12.36
N ASP A 376 -19.99 4.08 12.11
CA ASP A 376 -20.48 5.01 13.14
C ASP A 376 -21.41 4.30 14.12
N ALA A 377 -22.41 3.57 13.60
CA ALA A 377 -23.36 2.80 14.41
C ALA A 377 -22.69 1.71 15.26
N ALA A 378 -21.57 1.14 14.81
CA ALA A 378 -20.85 0.12 15.56
C ALA A 378 -20.18 0.63 16.85
N GLY A 379 -19.97 1.94 16.99
CA GLY A 379 -19.50 2.56 18.25
C GLY A 379 -18.18 2.00 18.81
N LEU A 380 -17.26 1.57 17.93
CA LEU A 380 -16.07 0.81 18.33
C LEU A 380 -14.96 1.65 18.98
N THR A 381 -14.97 2.97 18.76
CA THR A 381 -14.01 3.93 19.32
C THR A 381 -14.75 5.12 19.91
N GLY A 382 -14.13 5.84 20.84
CA GLY A 382 -14.74 7.02 21.47
C GLY A 382 -14.85 8.23 20.55
N ASP A 383 -14.00 8.33 19.53
CA ASP A 383 -14.07 9.32 18.45
C ASP A 383 -14.24 8.58 17.12
N GLY A 384 -15.28 8.90 16.33
CA GLY A 384 -15.57 8.31 15.02
C GLY A 384 -14.54 8.66 13.93
N SER A 385 -13.30 9.00 14.31
CA SER A 385 -12.24 9.45 13.42
C SER A 385 -11.62 8.32 12.59
N TRP A 386 -11.66 7.08 13.09
CA TRP A 386 -10.92 5.95 12.52
C TRP A 386 -11.36 5.55 11.11
N PHE A 387 -12.61 5.82 10.72
CA PHE A 387 -13.16 5.47 9.40
C PHE A 387 -13.24 6.66 8.44
N LYS A 388 -12.89 7.88 8.88
CA LYS A 388 -12.99 9.10 8.07
C LYS A 388 -11.96 9.18 6.94
N THR A 389 -10.88 8.40 7.04
CA THR A 389 -9.90 8.28 5.95
C THR A 389 -10.30 7.12 5.04
N VAL A 390 -10.63 7.45 3.78
CA VAL A 390 -10.91 6.50 2.71
C VAL A 390 -9.65 6.36 1.86
N VAL A 391 -9.16 5.14 1.64
CA VAL A 391 -8.01 4.87 0.78
C VAL A 391 -8.45 4.09 -0.44
N LEU A 392 -8.21 4.65 -1.62
CA LEU A 392 -8.48 3.99 -2.89
C LEU A 392 -7.38 2.97 -3.23
N ALA A 393 -7.78 1.82 -3.75
CA ALA A 393 -6.89 0.76 -4.17
C ALA A 393 -7.41 0.04 -5.44
N GLY A 394 -6.49 -0.58 -6.17
CA GLY A 394 -6.82 -1.32 -7.40
C GLY A 394 -6.53 -0.53 -8.68
N GLY A 395 -6.51 -1.23 -9.81
CA GLY A 395 -6.06 -0.66 -11.09
C GLY A 395 -6.98 0.45 -11.60
N SER A 396 -8.29 0.20 -11.63
CA SER A 396 -9.25 1.22 -12.05
C SER A 396 -9.51 2.31 -11.01
N ALA A 397 -8.99 2.16 -9.78
CA ALA A 397 -8.99 3.26 -8.83
C ALA A 397 -7.94 4.35 -9.15
N CYS A 398 -7.07 4.10 -10.13
CA CYS A 398 -6.10 5.07 -10.64
C CYS A 398 -6.68 6.01 -11.70
N LEU A 399 -7.99 5.93 -11.99
CA LEU A 399 -8.64 6.87 -12.90
C LEU A 399 -8.51 8.30 -12.33
N PRO A 400 -7.97 9.26 -13.10
CA PRO A 400 -7.85 10.65 -12.64
C PRO A 400 -9.21 11.23 -12.24
N GLY A 401 -9.25 12.05 -11.19
CA GLY A 401 -10.48 12.69 -10.71
C GLY A 401 -11.37 11.83 -9.81
N LEU A 402 -11.08 10.52 -9.67
CA LEU A 402 -11.93 9.61 -8.89
C LEU A 402 -11.93 9.95 -7.40
N ALA A 403 -10.78 10.30 -6.82
CA ALA A 403 -10.68 10.61 -5.40
C ALA A 403 -11.44 11.90 -5.08
N GLU A 404 -11.25 12.92 -5.89
CA GLU A 404 -11.87 14.24 -5.76
C GLU A 404 -13.39 14.16 -5.93
N ARG A 405 -13.86 13.44 -6.96
CA ARG A 405 -15.30 13.20 -7.16
C ARG A 405 -15.91 12.43 -6.01
N LEU A 406 -15.27 11.35 -5.53
CA LEU A 406 -15.78 10.58 -4.41
C LEU A 406 -15.81 11.41 -3.12
N GLU A 407 -14.78 12.21 -2.86
CA GLU A 407 -14.74 13.09 -1.68
C GLU A 407 -15.87 14.12 -1.72
N LYS A 408 -16.10 14.77 -2.87
CA LYS A 408 -17.22 15.70 -3.08
C LYS A 408 -18.57 15.02 -2.79
N GLU A 409 -18.83 13.88 -3.43
CA GLU A 409 -20.10 13.14 -3.28
C GLU A 409 -20.33 12.70 -1.82
N LEU A 410 -19.30 12.31 -1.09
CA LEU A 410 -19.41 11.95 0.33
C LEU A 410 -19.74 13.15 1.21
N HIS A 411 -19.17 14.33 0.92
CA HIS A 411 -19.50 15.56 1.66
C HIS A 411 -20.93 16.02 1.37
N ASP A 412 -21.41 15.85 0.15
CA ASP A 412 -22.77 16.23 -0.25
C ASP A 412 -23.84 15.26 0.28
N TYR A 413 -23.51 13.96 0.39
CA TYR A 413 -24.46 12.91 0.77
C TYR A 413 -24.56 12.65 2.28
N LEU A 414 -23.45 12.72 3.01
CA LEU A 414 -23.40 12.34 4.43
C LEU A 414 -23.76 13.49 5.38
N PRO A 415 -24.35 13.20 6.56
CA PRO A 415 -24.55 14.21 7.60
C PRO A 415 -23.24 14.85 8.08
N ALA A 416 -23.30 16.11 8.51
CA ALA A 416 -22.14 16.88 8.98
C ALA A 416 -21.35 16.19 10.12
N SER A 417 -22.01 15.43 10.99
CA SER A 417 -21.36 14.66 12.07
C SER A 417 -20.36 13.63 11.53
N ILE A 418 -20.69 13.00 10.40
CA ILE A 418 -19.91 11.95 9.75
C ILE A 418 -18.92 12.58 8.77
N CYS A 419 -19.40 13.46 7.87
CA CYS A 419 -18.60 13.98 6.76
C CYS A 419 -17.47 14.91 7.19
N ASN A 420 -17.61 15.61 8.33
CA ASN A 420 -16.57 16.50 8.83
C ASN A 420 -15.26 15.75 9.08
N GLY A 421 -14.22 16.07 8.28
CA GLY A 421 -12.90 15.45 8.34
C GLY A 421 -12.75 14.19 7.48
N VAL A 422 -13.75 13.85 6.67
CA VAL A 422 -13.62 12.81 5.64
C VAL A 422 -12.57 13.24 4.61
N ARG A 423 -11.71 12.29 4.23
CA ARG A 423 -10.70 12.49 3.19
C ARG A 423 -10.57 11.24 2.35
N VAL A 424 -10.47 11.41 1.04
CA VAL A 424 -10.22 10.33 0.09
C VAL A 424 -8.78 10.41 -0.40
N ILE A 425 -7.99 9.39 -0.10
CA ILE A 425 -6.61 9.27 -0.55
C ILE A 425 -6.60 8.44 -1.85
N PRO A 426 -6.11 8.98 -2.98
CA PRO A 426 -5.95 8.20 -4.21
C PRO A 426 -4.91 7.07 -3.99
N PRO A 427 -4.81 6.08 -4.89
CA PRO A 427 -3.85 4.98 -4.71
C PRO A 427 -2.41 5.54 -4.60
N PRO A 428 -1.75 5.50 -3.42
CA PRO A 428 -0.50 6.23 -3.15
C PRO A 428 0.67 5.77 -4.01
N CYS A 429 0.60 4.54 -4.54
CA CYS A 429 1.59 4.02 -5.48
C CYS A 429 0.92 3.47 -6.74
N GLY A 430 -0.17 4.10 -7.17
CA GLY A 430 -0.94 3.70 -8.34
C GLY A 430 -1.37 2.22 -8.27
N VAL A 431 -1.18 1.51 -9.38
CA VAL A 431 -1.55 0.10 -9.50
C VAL A 431 -0.77 -0.82 -8.55
N ASP A 432 0.39 -0.37 -8.05
CA ASP A 432 1.30 -1.16 -7.20
C ASP A 432 1.11 -0.89 -5.71
N THR A 433 0.11 -0.10 -5.32
CA THR A 433 -0.21 0.28 -3.94
C THR A 433 -0.13 -0.89 -2.93
N ALA A 434 -0.83 -2.00 -3.18
CA ALA A 434 -0.79 -3.15 -2.26
C ALA A 434 0.60 -3.85 -2.22
N TRP A 435 1.30 -3.89 -3.35
CA TRP A 435 2.66 -4.45 -3.43
C TRP A 435 3.65 -3.59 -2.63
N GLN A 436 3.54 -2.26 -2.71
CA GLN A 436 4.34 -1.33 -1.90
C GLN A 436 4.03 -1.44 -0.41
N GLY A 437 2.76 -1.66 -0.04
CA GLY A 437 2.40 -1.98 1.34
C GLY A 437 3.09 -3.24 1.87
N ALA A 438 3.20 -4.27 1.04
CA ALA A 438 3.95 -5.48 1.38
C ALA A 438 5.46 -5.22 1.50
N LYS A 439 6.00 -4.33 0.65
CA LYS A 439 7.39 -3.88 0.71
C LYS A 439 7.72 -3.17 2.02
N LEU A 440 6.81 -2.32 2.53
CA LEU A 440 7.00 -1.66 3.82
C LEU A 440 7.18 -2.67 4.96
N ILE A 441 6.37 -3.74 4.97
CA ILE A 441 6.46 -4.81 5.98
C ILE A 441 7.76 -5.60 5.82
N SER A 442 8.14 -5.98 4.59
CA SER A 442 9.32 -6.81 4.36
C SER A 442 10.64 -6.09 4.61
N ASN A 443 10.65 -4.76 4.66
CA ASN A 443 11.82 -3.97 5.00
C ASN A 443 11.86 -3.49 6.47
N LEU A 444 10.90 -3.87 7.32
CA LEU A 444 10.93 -3.57 8.76
C LEU A 444 12.19 -4.13 9.42
N SER A 445 12.75 -3.38 10.36
CA SER A 445 13.89 -3.80 11.19
C SER A 445 13.70 -5.14 11.92
N THR A 446 12.46 -5.56 12.14
CA THR A 446 12.07 -6.81 12.81
C THR A 446 11.68 -7.93 11.84
N PHE A 447 11.70 -7.69 10.52
CA PHE A 447 11.37 -8.69 9.51
C PHE A 447 12.51 -9.73 9.36
N PRO A 448 12.22 -11.04 9.21
CA PRO A 448 10.92 -11.69 9.08
C PRO A 448 10.18 -12.03 10.39
N GLY A 449 10.71 -11.64 11.56
CA GLY A 449 10.23 -12.06 12.89
C GLY A 449 8.72 -11.92 13.12
N SER A 450 8.24 -10.73 13.48
CA SER A 450 6.88 -10.55 14.02
C SER A 450 5.75 -10.74 13.00
N TRP A 451 6.06 -10.65 11.70
CA TRP A 451 5.07 -10.72 10.63
C TRP A 451 4.96 -12.10 9.96
N CYS A 452 6.03 -12.89 9.98
CA CYS A 452 6.04 -14.18 9.29
C CYS A 452 5.71 -15.34 10.24
N ILE A 453 5.14 -16.38 9.66
CA ILE A 453 5.05 -17.71 10.28
C ILE A 453 6.12 -18.61 9.67
N THR A 454 6.79 -19.41 10.51
CA THR A 454 7.75 -20.44 10.06
C THR A 454 7.08 -21.81 9.93
N ARG A 455 7.69 -22.72 9.17
CA ARG A 455 7.18 -24.10 9.00
C ARG A 455 6.97 -24.81 10.35
N LYS A 456 7.87 -24.60 11.30
CA LYS A 456 7.78 -25.16 12.67
C LYS A 456 6.56 -24.63 13.42
N GLN A 457 6.34 -23.32 13.38
CA GLN A 457 5.17 -22.68 14.02
C GLN A 457 3.86 -23.13 13.38
N PHE A 458 3.82 -23.22 12.05
CA PHE A 458 2.66 -23.67 11.30
C PHE A 458 2.28 -25.11 11.67
N ARG A 459 3.22 -26.07 11.62
CA ARG A 459 2.98 -27.47 12.03
C ARG A 459 2.48 -27.59 13.47
N ARG A 460 2.99 -26.77 14.40
CA ARG A 460 2.53 -26.76 15.80
C ARG A 460 1.08 -26.28 15.92
N LYS A 461 0.70 -25.23 15.19
CA LYS A 461 -0.68 -24.72 15.18
C LYS A 461 -1.66 -25.71 14.55
N SER A 462 -1.25 -26.39 13.49
CA SER A 462 -2.08 -27.43 12.86
C SER A 462 -2.42 -28.53 13.85
N ARG A 463 -1.44 -29.01 14.64
CA ARG A 463 -1.65 -30.07 15.65
C ARG A 463 -2.55 -29.69 16.83
N LEU A 464 -2.78 -28.41 17.08
CA LEU A 464 -3.63 -27.92 18.17
C LEU A 464 -5.08 -27.67 17.73
N MET A 465 -5.38 -27.80 16.43
CA MET A 465 -6.73 -27.64 15.86
C MET A 465 -7.38 -28.99 15.48
N TRP A 466 -6.75 -30.10 15.85
CA TRP A 466 -7.28 -31.46 15.72
C TRP A 466 -7.33 -32.13 17.08
#